data_AF-A0A212STX9-F1
#
_entry.id   AF-A0A212STX9-F1
#
_cell.length_a   1.000
_cell.length_b   1.000
_cell.length_c   1.000
_cell.angle_alpha   90.00
_cell.angle_beta   90.00
_cell.angle_gamma   90.00
#
_symmetry.space_group_name_H-M   'P 1'
#
loop_
_entity.id
_entity.type
_entity.pdbx_description
1 polymer ?
#
loop_
_entity_poly.entity_id
_entity_poly.type
_entity_poly.pdbx_seq_one_letter_code
_entity_poly.pdbx_strand_id
1 'polypeptide(L)'
;MRTIREKAFVILDGTLLPIDRTAADTPYYSGKHKRYGMNVQVLTDPFGRLLWASPALPGSIHDLTAARHQGIIGALMEAAADWMPPAPEEQCRYVGEWVATKLRWGLTADDRELEVLKVYAEGPCEDTIVRYTPAA
;
A
#
# COMPACT_ATOMS: atom_id res chain seq x y z
N MET A 1 -7.52 -8.95 22.20
CA MET A 1 -6.59 -8.71 21.07
C MET A 1 -5.73 -7.50 21.36
N ARG A 2 -4.53 -7.68 21.93
CA ARG A 2 -3.60 -6.59 22.30
C ARG A 2 -2.59 -6.29 21.18
N THR A 3 -2.38 -7.25 20.28
CA THR A 3 -1.32 -7.27 19.24
C THR A 3 -1.59 -6.41 18.00
N ILE A 4 -2.82 -5.94 17.78
CA ILE A 4 -3.13 -5.03 16.65
C ILE A 4 -2.84 -3.56 17.00
N ARG A 5 -2.82 -3.19 18.30
CA ARG A 5 -2.60 -1.81 18.75
C ARG A 5 -1.20 -1.26 18.42
N GLU A 6 -0.23 -2.12 18.14
CA GLU A 6 1.16 -1.74 17.90
C GLU A 6 1.56 -1.73 16.42
N LYS A 7 0.68 -2.16 15.51
CA LYS A 7 0.99 -2.13 14.07
C LYS A 7 0.44 -0.85 13.44
N ALA A 8 1.34 0.07 13.11
CA ALA A 8 1.02 1.28 12.36
C ALA A 8 0.88 0.93 10.86
N PHE A 9 -0.27 0.41 10.46
CA PHE A 9 -0.62 0.25 9.05
C PHE A 9 -1.91 1.02 8.73
N VAL A 10 -2.03 1.46 7.49
CA VAL A 10 -3.23 2.11 6.95
C VAL A 10 -3.88 1.21 5.92
N ILE A 11 -5.20 1.30 5.78
CA ILE A 11 -5.96 0.56 4.78
C ILE A 11 -6.33 1.54 3.67
N LEU A 12 -5.89 1.24 2.45
CA LEU A 12 -6.30 1.92 1.23
C LEU A 12 -7.45 1.13 0.59
N ASP A 13 -8.58 1.79 0.35
CA ASP A 13 -9.74 1.17 -0.31
C ASP A 13 -10.45 2.14 -1.27
N GLY A 14 -11.15 1.58 -2.26
CA GLY A 14 -12.00 2.31 -3.20
C GLY A 14 -13.47 2.22 -2.81
N THR A 15 -14.10 3.35 -2.52
CA THR A 15 -15.52 3.45 -2.18
C THR A 15 -16.30 4.11 -3.31
N LEU A 16 -17.39 3.46 -3.75
CA LEU A 16 -18.32 4.03 -4.73
C LEU A 16 -19.43 4.80 -4.00
N LEU A 17 -19.41 6.13 -4.10
CA LEU A 17 -20.48 7.00 -3.62
C LEU A 17 -21.60 7.08 -4.67
N PRO A 18 -22.83 6.65 -4.36
CA PRO A 18 -23.92 6.67 -5.34
C PRO A 18 -24.30 8.09 -5.77
N ILE A 19 -24.61 8.25 -7.06
CA ILE A 19 -25.20 9.47 -7.60
C ILE A 19 -26.40 9.12 -8.49
N ASP A 20 -27.25 10.12 -8.75
CA ASP A 20 -28.30 9.99 -9.75
C ASP A 20 -27.74 9.85 -11.16
N ARG A 21 -28.55 9.27 -12.04
CA ARG A 21 -28.22 9.17 -13.46
C ARG A 21 -28.09 10.57 -14.06
N THR A 22 -26.95 10.87 -14.65
CA THR A 22 -26.71 12.15 -15.33
C THR A 22 -26.76 11.95 -16.85
N ALA A 23 -27.20 12.95 -17.61
CA ALA A 23 -27.32 12.84 -19.08
C ALA A 23 -25.99 12.53 -19.80
N ALA A 24 -24.85 12.78 -19.14
CA ALA A 24 -23.50 12.44 -19.63
C ALA A 24 -23.10 10.97 -19.37
N ASP A 25 -24.08 10.07 -19.33
CA ASP A 25 -24.15 8.76 -18.64
C ASP A 25 -22.90 7.89 -18.49
N THR A 26 -22.04 7.77 -19.49
CA THR A 26 -21.12 6.62 -19.57
C THR A 26 -19.99 6.57 -18.51
N PRO A 27 -19.32 7.66 -18.11
CA PRO A 27 -18.14 7.54 -17.25
C PRO A 27 -18.51 7.24 -15.80
N TYR A 28 -19.76 7.50 -15.37
CA TYR A 28 -20.18 7.36 -13.98
C TYR A 28 -20.78 5.99 -13.65
N TYR A 29 -21.10 5.16 -14.64
CA TYR A 29 -21.66 3.85 -14.39
C TYR A 29 -20.58 2.84 -13.96
N SER A 30 -20.71 2.32 -12.74
CA SER A 30 -19.82 1.26 -12.25
C SER A 30 -20.32 -0.11 -12.67
N GLY A 31 -19.55 -0.79 -13.53
CA GLY A 31 -19.87 -2.16 -13.96
C GLY A 31 -19.86 -3.19 -12.82
N LYS A 32 -19.03 -2.98 -11.78
CA LYS A 32 -18.90 -3.83 -10.59
C LYS A 32 -20.13 -3.73 -9.68
N HIS A 33 -20.56 -2.50 -9.39
CA HIS A 33 -21.67 -2.24 -8.47
C HIS A 33 -23.04 -2.11 -9.16
N LYS A 34 -23.08 -2.19 -10.50
CA LYS A 34 -24.28 -2.06 -11.34
C LYS A 34 -25.07 -0.78 -11.06
N ARG A 35 -24.39 0.31 -10.71
CA ARG A 35 -24.99 1.59 -10.35
C ARG A 35 -24.11 2.77 -10.75
N TYR A 36 -24.72 3.93 -10.90
CA TYR A 36 -24.01 5.20 -11.09
C TYR A 36 -23.40 5.67 -9.78
N GLY A 37 -22.19 6.20 -9.87
CA GLY A 37 -21.47 6.68 -8.70
C GLY A 37 -20.17 7.41 -9.03
N MET A 38 -19.57 7.91 -7.97
CA MET A 38 -18.24 8.48 -7.94
C MET A 38 -17.32 7.55 -7.16
N ASN A 39 -16.19 7.16 -7.75
CA ASN A 39 -15.14 6.41 -7.06
C ASN A 39 -14.28 7.38 -6.23
N VAL A 40 -14.18 7.10 -4.93
CA VAL A 40 -13.33 7.84 -3.99
C VAL A 40 -12.37 6.85 -3.33
N GLN A 41 -11.08 7.17 -3.35
CA GLN A 41 -10.07 6.40 -2.63
C GLN A 41 -9.99 6.92 -1.19
N VAL A 42 -9.98 6.02 -0.22
CA VAL A 42 -9.94 6.35 1.21
C VAL A 42 -8.74 5.71 1.88
N LEU A 43 -8.10 6.45 2.79
CA LEU A 43 -7.18 5.89 3.78
C LEU A 43 -7.86 5.87 5.13
N THR A 44 -7.84 4.70 5.77
CA THR A 44 -8.37 4.51 7.11
C THR A 44 -7.33 3.86 8.01
N ASP A 45 -7.43 4.11 9.32
CA ASP A 45 -6.72 3.27 10.28
C ASP A 45 -7.46 1.93 10.48
N PRO A 46 -6.82 0.93 11.12
CA PRO A 46 -7.43 -0.40 11.29
C PRO A 46 -8.70 -0.41 12.15
N PHE A 47 -9.05 0.71 12.80
CA PHE A 47 -10.27 0.86 13.60
C PHE A 47 -11.39 1.56 12.83
N GLY A 48 -11.18 1.87 11.54
CA GLY A 48 -12.16 2.48 10.66
C GLY A 48 -12.23 4.00 10.76
N ARG A 49 -11.27 4.66 11.42
CA ARG A 49 -11.19 6.13 11.39
C ARG A 49 -10.66 6.57 10.04
N LEU A 50 -11.40 7.47 9.38
CA LEU A 50 -10.98 8.10 8.14
C LEU A 50 -9.77 9.01 8.39
N LEU A 51 -8.66 8.74 7.71
CA LEU A 51 -7.44 9.53 7.75
C LEU A 51 -7.39 10.51 6.57
N TRP A 52 -7.84 10.07 5.39
CA TRP A 52 -7.85 10.87 4.17
C TRP A 52 -8.84 10.32 3.14
N ALA A 53 -9.37 11.20 2.28
CA ALA A 53 -10.20 10.82 1.13
C ALA A 53 -9.78 11.62 -0.11
N SER A 54 -9.79 10.94 -1.27
CA SER A 54 -9.41 11.56 -2.54
C SER A 54 -10.51 12.45 -3.11
N PRO A 55 -10.18 13.35 -4.05
CA PRO A 55 -11.16 13.85 -5.00
C PRO A 55 -11.90 12.70 -5.69
N ALA A 56 -13.18 12.96 -5.99
CA ALA A 56 -14.06 12.01 -6.63
C ALA A 56 -13.71 11.82 -8.12
N LEU A 57 -13.62 10.57 -8.55
CA LEU A 57 -13.42 10.17 -9.94
C LEU A 57 -14.68 9.46 -10.49
N PRO A 58 -14.87 9.37 -11.82
CA PRO A 58 -16.01 8.66 -12.37
C PRO A 58 -16.08 7.18 -11.93
N GLY A 59 -17.28 6.70 -11.60
CA GLY A 59 -17.51 5.35 -11.05
C GLY A 59 -17.15 4.17 -11.96
N SER A 60 -16.91 4.42 -13.26
CA SER A 60 -16.38 3.39 -14.18
C SER A 60 -14.87 3.16 -14.03
N ILE A 61 -14.14 4.07 -13.37
CA ILE A 61 -12.70 3.95 -13.16
C ILE A 61 -12.42 2.86 -12.11
N HIS A 62 -11.58 1.89 -12.50
CA HIS A 62 -11.10 0.84 -11.61
C HIS A 62 -10.27 1.41 -10.44
N ASP A 63 -10.41 0.81 -9.26
CA ASP A 63 -9.78 1.29 -8.02
C ASP A 63 -8.27 1.49 -8.15
N LEU A 64 -7.55 0.57 -8.78
CA LEU A 64 -6.10 0.71 -9.00
C LEU A 64 -5.75 1.90 -9.91
N THR A 65 -6.57 2.18 -10.92
CA THR A 65 -6.40 3.34 -11.80
C THR A 65 -6.71 4.63 -11.05
N ALA A 66 -7.77 4.63 -10.24
CA ALA A 66 -8.11 5.76 -9.38
C ALA A 66 -6.98 6.05 -8.38
N ALA A 67 -6.48 5.05 -7.67
CA ALA A 67 -5.35 5.19 -6.75
C ALA A 67 -4.09 5.76 -7.44
N ARG A 68 -3.74 5.25 -8.63
CA ARG A 68 -2.62 5.79 -9.41
C ARG A 68 -2.84 7.25 -9.82
N HIS A 69 -4.03 7.60 -10.29
CA HIS A 69 -4.37 8.98 -10.67
C HIS A 69 -4.21 9.95 -9.50
N GLN A 70 -4.55 9.52 -8.28
CA GLN A 70 -4.42 10.34 -7.08
C GLN A 70 -2.98 10.39 -6.53
N GLY A 71 -2.04 9.64 -7.11
CA GLY A 71 -0.65 9.56 -6.64
C GLY A 71 -0.47 8.87 -5.29
N ILE A 72 -1.53 8.30 -4.72
CA ILE A 72 -1.50 7.77 -3.34
C ILE A 72 -0.57 6.58 -3.17
N ILE A 73 -0.44 5.75 -4.21
CA ILE A 73 0.47 4.62 -4.19
C ILE A 73 1.91 5.12 -4.06
N GLY A 74 2.30 6.14 -4.85
CA GLY A 74 3.61 6.75 -4.75
C GLY A 74 3.84 7.39 -3.38
N ALA A 75 2.88 8.18 -2.89
CA ALA A 75 2.99 8.82 -1.57
C ALA A 75 3.14 7.80 -0.42
N LEU A 76 2.42 6.67 -0.47
CA LEU A 76 2.55 5.59 0.52
C LEU A 76 3.89 4.87 0.39
N MET A 77 4.38 4.65 -0.83
CA MET A 77 5.70 4.06 -1.06
C MET A 77 6.80 4.96 -0.51
N GLU A 78 6.78 6.26 -0.81
CA GLU A 78 7.72 7.24 -0.26
C GLU A 78 7.69 7.28 1.26
N ALA A 79 6.49 7.29 1.86
CA ALA A 79 6.34 7.28 3.32
C ALA A 79 6.87 5.99 3.97
N ALA A 80 6.81 4.86 3.25
CA ALA A 80 7.30 3.58 3.73
C ALA A 80 8.79 3.34 3.43
N ALA A 81 9.40 4.09 2.50
CA ALA A 81 10.74 3.83 1.98
C ALA A 81 11.83 3.86 3.07
N ASP A 82 11.68 4.68 4.10
CA ASP A 82 12.63 4.78 5.21
C ASP A 82 12.15 4.11 6.50
N TRP A 83 10.99 3.46 6.48
CA TRP A 83 10.42 2.92 7.71
C TRP A 83 11.22 1.71 8.19
N MET A 84 11.58 1.72 9.46
CA MET A 84 12.32 0.65 10.14
C MET A 84 11.72 0.45 11.54
N PRO A 85 11.73 -0.78 12.10
CA PRO A 85 11.38 -0.99 13.50
C PRO A 85 12.23 -0.11 14.43
N PRO A 86 11.61 0.58 15.42
CA PRO A 86 12.34 1.45 16.33
C PRO A 86 13.24 0.68 17.31
N ALA A 87 12.98 -0.63 17.50
CA ALA A 87 13.79 -1.52 18.31
C ALA A 87 14.93 -2.12 17.46
N PRO A 88 16.22 -1.80 17.72
CA PRO A 88 17.35 -2.28 16.93
C PRO A 88 17.44 -3.80 16.80
N GLU A 89 17.09 -4.53 17.87
CA GLU A 89 17.09 -5.99 17.93
C GLU A 89 16.07 -6.66 16.98
N GLU A 90 15.08 -5.91 16.49
CA GLU A 90 14.09 -6.39 15.51
C GLU A 90 14.51 -6.10 14.07
N GLN A 91 15.50 -5.23 13.84
CA GLN A 91 15.81 -4.70 12.51
C GLN A 91 16.33 -5.78 11.56
N CYS A 92 17.28 -6.62 11.98
CA CYS A 92 17.82 -7.66 11.08
C CYS A 92 16.78 -8.72 10.70
N ARG A 93 15.92 -9.11 11.65
CA ARG A 93 14.80 -10.00 11.35
C ARG A 93 13.82 -9.35 10.38
N TYR A 94 13.47 -8.08 10.60
CA TYR A 94 12.60 -7.34 9.70
C TYR A 94 13.18 -7.20 8.29
N VAL A 95 14.45 -6.78 8.16
CA VAL A 95 15.15 -6.66 6.88
C VAL A 95 15.19 -8.00 6.15
N GLY A 96 15.54 -9.08 6.84
CA GLY A 96 15.56 -10.43 6.26
C GLY A 96 14.19 -10.87 5.73
N GLU A 97 13.13 -10.69 6.51
CA GLU A 97 11.75 -11.03 6.12
C GLU A 97 11.21 -10.12 4.99
N TRP A 98 11.60 -8.85 4.98
CA TRP A 98 11.24 -7.91 3.93
C TRP A 98 11.88 -8.29 2.59
N VAL A 99 13.18 -8.56 2.58
CA VAL A 99 13.90 -9.04 1.39
C VAL A 99 13.34 -10.39 0.92
N ALA A 100 13.07 -11.33 1.85
CA ALA A 100 12.45 -12.61 1.53
C ALA A 100 11.07 -12.43 0.87
N THR A 101 10.26 -11.49 1.37
CA THR A 101 8.95 -11.17 0.81
C THR A 101 9.08 -10.62 -0.61
N LYS A 102 10.00 -9.67 -0.84
CA LYS A 102 10.22 -9.12 -2.18
C LYS A 102 10.66 -10.17 -3.17
N LEU A 103 11.61 -11.02 -2.79
CA LEU A 103 12.11 -12.11 -3.62
C LEU A 103 11.03 -13.15 -3.91
N ARG A 104 10.19 -13.49 -2.91
CA ARG A 104 9.05 -14.40 -3.08
C ARG A 104 8.07 -13.90 -4.14
N TRP A 105 7.74 -12.61 -4.13
CA TRP A 105 6.70 -12.05 -4.99
C TRP A 105 7.25 -11.35 -6.25
N GLY A 106 8.57 -11.38 -6.48
CA GLY A 106 9.19 -10.70 -7.62
C GLY A 106 9.03 -9.18 -7.59
N LEU A 107 9.04 -8.57 -6.40
CA LEU A 107 8.89 -7.12 -6.24
C LEU A 107 10.21 -6.39 -6.48
N THR A 108 10.13 -5.18 -7.06
CA THR A 108 11.28 -4.31 -7.27
C THR A 108 11.70 -3.60 -5.98
N ALA A 109 12.99 -3.25 -5.87
CA ALA A 109 13.51 -2.27 -4.93
C ALA A 109 14.07 -1.10 -5.75
N ASP A 110 13.82 0.13 -5.31
CA ASP A 110 14.43 1.30 -5.91
C ASP A 110 15.86 1.51 -5.39
N ASP A 111 16.58 2.47 -5.97
CA ASP A 111 17.98 2.74 -5.63
C ASP A 111 18.15 3.12 -4.15
N ARG A 112 17.21 3.88 -3.59
CA ARG A 112 17.23 4.33 -2.20
C ARG A 112 17.09 3.15 -1.24
N GLU A 113 16.12 2.27 -1.50
CA GLU A 113 15.93 1.08 -0.70
C GLU A 113 17.14 0.14 -0.81
N LEU A 114 17.70 -0.02 -2.00
CA LEU A 114 18.91 -0.84 -2.20
C LEU A 114 20.10 -0.29 -1.40
N GLU A 115 20.29 1.03 -1.34
CA GLU A 115 21.31 1.66 -0.49
C GLU A 115 21.11 1.33 0.99
N VAL A 116 19.86 1.45 1.49
CA VAL A 116 19.53 1.10 2.87
C VAL A 116 19.81 -0.39 3.13
N LEU A 117 19.34 -1.29 2.27
CA LEU A 117 19.53 -2.73 2.43
C LEU A 117 21.02 -3.12 2.44
N LYS A 118 21.86 -2.47 1.63
CA LYS A 118 23.31 -2.68 1.64
C LYS A 118 23.94 -2.29 2.98
N VAL A 119 23.56 -1.15 3.56
CA VAL A 119 24.07 -0.71 4.88
C VAL A 119 23.78 -1.77 5.95
N TYR A 120 22.60 -2.38 5.95
CA TYR A 120 22.29 -3.44 6.91
C TYR A 120 23.04 -4.74 6.60
N ALA A 121 23.12 -5.15 5.33
CA ALA A 121 23.78 -6.38 4.91
C ALA A 121 25.31 -6.36 5.09
N GLU A 122 25.94 -5.20 4.99
CA GLU A 122 27.40 -5.03 5.19
C GLU A 122 27.77 -4.65 6.63
N GLY A 123 26.78 -4.48 7.51
CA GLY A 123 26.99 -4.04 8.88
C GLY A 123 26.20 -4.87 9.89
N PRO A 124 25.15 -4.30 10.53
CA PRO A 124 24.47 -4.92 11.67
C PRO A 124 23.84 -6.29 11.39
N CYS A 125 23.60 -6.63 10.11
CA CYS A 125 22.91 -7.84 9.71
C CYS A 125 23.75 -8.73 8.78
N GLU A 126 25.09 -8.63 8.82
CA GLU A 126 26.01 -9.38 7.95
C GLU A 126 25.79 -10.90 7.95
N ASP A 127 25.42 -11.46 9.11
CA ASP A 127 25.16 -12.89 9.27
C ASP A 127 23.72 -13.31 8.91
N THR A 128 22.87 -12.38 8.46
CA THR A 128 21.46 -12.67 8.18
C THR A 128 21.30 -13.42 6.86
N ILE A 129 20.91 -14.69 6.94
CA ILE A 129 20.61 -15.53 5.77
C ILE A 129 19.14 -15.38 5.37
N VAL A 130 18.88 -14.79 4.20
CA VAL A 130 17.54 -14.67 3.64
C VAL A 130 17.11 -15.99 3.00
N ARG A 131 16.01 -16.58 3.49
CA ARG A 131 15.39 -17.78 2.92
C ARG A 131 14.03 -17.43 2.35
N TYR A 132 13.74 -17.85 1.12
CA TYR A 132 12.44 -17.63 0.49
C TYR A 132 12.09 -18.75 -0.48
N THR A 133 10.80 -18.86 -0.81
CA THR A 133 10.29 -19.71 -1.89
C THR A 133 9.52 -18.80 -2.85
N PRO A 134 9.87 -18.78 -4.16
CA PRO A 134 9.11 -18.01 -5.14
C PRO A 134 7.61 -18.34 -5.11
N ALA A 135 6.76 -17.34 -5.25
CA ALA A 135 5.35 -17.53 -5.53
C ALA A 135 5.21 -18.13 -6.94
N ALA A 136 4.28 -19.10 -7.09
CA ALA A 136 3.98 -19.76 -8.36
C ALA A 136 3.25 -18.83 -9.34
#